data_AF-A0A948G111-F1
#
_entry.id   AF-A0A948G111-F1
#
_cell.length_a   1.000
_cell.length_b   1.000
_cell.length_c   1.000
_cell.angle_alpha   90.00
_cell.angle_beta   90.00
_cell.angle_gamma   90.00
#
_symmetry.space_group_name_H-M   'P 1'
#
loop_
_entity.id
_entity.type
_entity.pdbx_description
1 polymer ?
#
loop_
_entity_poly.entity_id
_entity_poly.type
_entity_poly.pdbx_seq_one_letter_code
_entity_poly.pdbx_strand_id
1 'polypeptide(L)'
;FNKGEGVSALTMLKAIDGLTDSHFALNVHYLDRAGLKRFDGIQIYNVNALIQISEHLFDFIAGSLKAGKIAEEFKAHPLLLLGPDDGAFQYIKEAVAPLAKYIKEKYGVDVQVHHGYLDKTRISGTEVKMKSEILSDNGKPITGIPNLKDCWVFIIDDETSSGATLLTATYVLNKEVGVAWHRILTGVTHGKFAVGLKSFETGLTEDAIKQAIERNEEVKPQAEYIDTSKKRMPPRRFECTSSVGLPADFPEELRVSIGPNVAYFMKRVVGRNTGQQIMDISRSRTQL
;
A
#
# COMPACT_ATOMS: atom_id res chain seq x y z
N PHE A 1 16.72 13.61 14.19
CA PHE A 1 16.39 13.79 15.61
C PHE A 1 17.55 14.49 16.28
N ASN A 2 17.30 15.67 16.83
CA ASN A 2 18.29 16.50 17.51
C ASN A 2 17.98 16.57 19.00
N LYS A 3 19.03 16.77 19.81
CA LYS A 3 18.86 16.99 21.25
C LYS A 3 18.00 18.23 21.49
N GLY A 4 16.93 18.07 22.29
CA GLY A 4 15.97 19.13 22.61
C GLY A 4 14.70 19.15 21.76
N GLU A 5 14.60 18.31 20.72
CA GLU A 5 13.35 18.13 19.97
C GLU A 5 12.32 17.32 20.79
N GLY A 6 11.06 17.74 20.77
CA GLY A 6 9.96 16.97 21.34
C GLY A 6 9.59 15.77 20.48
N VAL A 7 9.23 14.66 21.11
CA VAL A 7 8.65 13.51 20.41
C VAL A 7 7.14 13.76 20.28
N SER A 8 6.74 14.60 19.32
CA SER A 8 5.37 15.11 19.20
C SER A 8 4.30 13.99 19.17
N ALA A 9 4.57 12.91 18.43
CA ALA A 9 3.66 11.76 18.37
C ALA A 9 3.44 11.10 19.74
N LEU A 10 4.49 10.99 20.56
CA LEU A 10 4.39 10.45 21.92
C LEU A 10 3.62 11.39 22.84
N THR A 11 3.89 12.70 22.75
CA THR A 11 3.18 13.70 23.55
C THR A 11 1.68 13.68 23.24
N MET A 12 1.32 13.64 21.95
CA MET A 12 -0.08 13.54 21.54
C MET A 12 -0.71 12.22 22.01
N LEU A 13 -0.01 11.10 21.85
CA LEU A 13 -0.48 9.80 22.32
C LEU A 13 -0.81 9.81 23.83
N LYS A 14 0.09 10.36 24.65
CA LYS A 14 -0.14 10.51 26.10
C LYS A 14 -1.34 11.39 26.42
N ALA A 15 -1.54 12.47 25.65
CA ALA A 15 -2.68 13.36 25.85
C ALA A 15 -4.01 12.67 25.54
N ILE A 16 -4.06 11.84 24.48
CA ILE A 16 -5.27 11.11 24.10
C ILE A 16 -5.51 9.84 24.92
N ASP A 17 -4.45 9.22 25.47
CA ASP A 17 -4.56 8.00 26.27
C ASP A 17 -5.40 8.17 27.53
N GLY A 18 -5.34 9.35 28.16
CA GLY A 18 -6.23 9.67 29.29
C GLY A 18 -7.71 9.85 28.90
N LEU A 19 -8.03 9.83 27.61
CA LEU A 19 -9.38 10.11 27.07
C LEU A 19 -10.00 8.90 26.35
N THR A 20 -9.26 7.80 26.16
CA THR A 20 -9.72 6.65 25.38
C THR A 20 -9.34 5.33 26.05
N ASP A 21 -10.18 4.30 25.89
CA ASP A 21 -9.89 2.95 26.43
C ASP A 21 -8.94 2.14 25.54
N SER A 22 -8.75 2.56 24.29
CA SER A 22 -8.00 1.82 23.28
C SER A 22 -7.55 2.73 22.14
N HIS A 23 -6.34 2.48 21.63
CA HIS A 23 -5.80 3.16 20.45
C HIS A 23 -5.76 2.23 19.25
N PHE A 24 -6.16 2.77 18.11
CA PHE A 24 -6.08 2.11 16.81
C PHE A 24 -5.51 3.09 15.79
N ALA A 25 -4.65 2.59 14.93
CA ALA A 25 -4.08 3.36 13.84
C ALA A 25 -3.80 2.45 12.63
N LEU A 26 -3.77 3.04 11.45
CA LEU A 26 -3.43 2.35 10.21
C LEU A 26 -1.96 2.62 9.88
N ASN A 27 -1.19 1.57 9.58
CA ASN A 27 0.21 1.64 9.12
C ASN A 27 1.01 2.79 9.75
N VAL A 28 1.20 2.74 11.07
CA VAL A 28 1.95 3.78 11.78
C VAL A 28 3.41 3.80 11.30
N HIS A 29 3.86 4.96 10.81
CA HIS A 29 5.18 5.14 10.16
C HIS A 29 6.39 4.65 10.97
N TYR A 30 6.35 4.75 12.29
CA TYR A 30 7.45 4.32 13.17
C TYR A 30 7.38 2.83 13.57
N LEU A 31 6.38 2.11 13.08
CA LEU A 31 6.18 0.70 13.37
C LEU A 31 6.48 -0.11 12.12
N ASP A 32 7.16 -1.22 12.33
CA ASP A 32 7.64 -2.12 11.30
C ASP A 32 6.59 -3.15 10.85
N ARG A 33 5.49 -3.35 11.57
CA ARG A 33 4.49 -4.38 11.24
C ARG A 33 3.16 -4.17 11.94
N ALA A 34 2.10 -4.87 11.50
CA ALA A 34 0.80 -4.83 12.14
C ALA A 34 0.76 -5.54 13.50
N GLY A 35 -0.37 -5.36 14.19
CA GLY A 35 -0.69 -5.98 15.47
C GLY A 35 -0.61 -5.02 16.65
N LEU A 36 -0.70 -5.58 17.86
CA LEU A 36 -0.60 -4.83 19.10
C LEU A 36 0.86 -4.40 19.33
N LYS A 37 1.06 -3.09 19.41
CA LYS A 37 2.35 -2.45 19.66
C LYS A 37 2.30 -1.66 20.96
N ARG A 38 3.46 -1.47 21.58
CA ARG A 38 3.62 -0.62 22.76
C ARG A 38 4.50 0.56 22.40
N PHE A 39 4.02 1.75 22.72
CA PHE A 39 4.79 2.99 22.56
C PHE A 39 4.78 3.71 23.91
N ASP A 40 5.93 3.67 24.59
CA ASP A 40 6.09 4.19 25.97
C ASP A 40 5.01 3.67 26.95
N GLY A 41 4.80 2.36 26.95
CA GLY A 41 3.81 1.70 27.80
C GLY A 41 2.38 1.70 27.26
N ILE A 42 2.03 2.66 26.39
CA ILE A 42 0.69 2.80 25.79
C ILE A 42 0.51 1.78 24.67
N GLN A 43 -0.63 1.08 24.67
CA GLN A 43 -0.98 0.06 23.69
C GLN A 43 -1.67 0.68 22.47
N ILE A 44 -1.15 0.40 21.27
CA ILE A 44 -1.77 0.78 20.00
C ILE A 44 -1.95 -0.46 19.13
N TYR A 45 -3.16 -0.66 18.61
CA TYR A 45 -3.42 -1.64 17.56
C TYR A 45 -3.12 -1.03 16.20
N ASN A 46 -1.99 -1.43 15.62
CA ASN A 46 -1.59 -1.03 14.29
C ASN A 46 -2.16 -1.99 13.25
N VAL A 47 -2.93 -1.50 12.30
CA VAL A 47 -3.61 -2.33 11.29
C VAL A 47 -3.07 -2.04 9.90
N ASN A 48 -2.93 -3.10 9.11
CA ASN A 48 -2.34 -3.05 7.79
C ASN A 48 -3.39 -2.78 6.71
N ALA A 49 -3.53 -1.51 6.33
CA ALA A 49 -4.39 -1.08 5.24
C ALA A 49 -3.81 -1.35 3.85
N LEU A 50 -2.55 -1.79 3.73
CA LEU A 50 -1.98 -2.21 2.45
C LEU A 50 -2.73 -3.40 1.85
N ILE A 51 -3.43 -4.17 2.69
CA ILE A 51 -4.30 -5.26 2.25
C ILE A 51 -5.40 -4.72 1.33
N GLN A 52 -6.17 -3.72 1.79
CA GLN A 52 -7.30 -3.16 1.02
C GLN A 52 -6.84 -2.44 -0.23
N ILE A 53 -5.70 -1.76 -0.18
CA ILE A 53 -5.08 -1.16 -1.37
C ILE A 53 -4.74 -2.26 -2.37
N SER A 54 -4.12 -3.36 -1.94
CA SER A 54 -3.78 -4.47 -2.83
C SER A 54 -5.02 -5.13 -3.45
N GLU A 55 -6.09 -5.29 -2.66
CA GLU A 55 -7.37 -5.85 -3.13
C GLU A 55 -7.99 -4.94 -4.20
N HIS A 56 -7.99 -3.63 -3.98
CA HIS A 56 -8.59 -2.66 -4.92
C HIS A 56 -7.78 -2.52 -6.22
N LEU A 57 -6.45 -2.54 -6.14
CA LEU A 57 -5.57 -2.60 -7.32
C LEU A 57 -5.78 -3.88 -8.13
N PHE A 58 -5.99 -5.02 -7.46
CA PHE A 58 -6.33 -6.27 -8.13
C PHE A 58 -7.70 -6.20 -8.80
N ASP A 59 -8.71 -5.66 -8.10
CA ASP A 59 -10.06 -5.47 -8.63
C ASP A 59 -10.06 -4.60 -9.90
N PHE A 60 -9.23 -3.55 -9.93
CA PHE A 60 -9.05 -2.71 -11.11
C PHE A 60 -8.57 -3.52 -12.33
N ILE A 61 -7.54 -4.38 -12.14
CA ILE A 61 -7.05 -5.26 -13.21
C ILE A 61 -8.15 -6.23 -13.63
N ALA A 62 -8.75 -6.94 -12.66
CA ALA A 62 -9.78 -7.93 -12.93
C ALA A 62 -10.99 -7.34 -13.68
N GLY A 63 -11.39 -6.10 -13.36
CA GLY A 63 -12.45 -5.37 -14.05
C GLY A 63 -12.09 -4.93 -15.47
N SER A 64 -10.80 -4.85 -15.80
CA SER A 64 -10.31 -4.53 -17.15
C SER A 64 -10.17 -5.76 -18.05
N LEU A 65 -10.17 -6.97 -17.48
CA LEU A 65 -10.02 -8.23 -18.20
C LEU A 65 -11.38 -8.78 -18.68
N LYS A 66 -11.35 -9.55 -19.78
CA LYS A 66 -12.52 -10.31 -20.21
C LYS A 66 -12.86 -11.40 -19.17
N ALA A 67 -14.14 -11.73 -19.03
CA ALA A 67 -14.60 -12.76 -18.11
C ALA A 67 -13.83 -14.08 -18.30
N GLY A 68 -13.36 -14.67 -17.21
CA GLY A 68 -12.59 -15.92 -17.21
C GLY A 68 -11.11 -15.81 -17.60
N LYS A 69 -10.58 -14.62 -17.88
CA LYS A 69 -9.17 -14.42 -18.29
C LYS A 69 -8.18 -14.14 -17.16
N ILE A 70 -8.66 -13.99 -15.92
CA ILE A 70 -7.80 -13.66 -14.76
C ILE A 70 -6.72 -14.73 -14.55
N ALA A 71 -7.06 -16.01 -14.59
CA ALA A 71 -6.07 -17.09 -14.40
C ALA A 71 -4.99 -17.10 -15.50
N GLU A 72 -5.37 -16.84 -16.75
CA GLU A 72 -4.43 -16.76 -17.87
C GLU A 72 -3.51 -15.55 -17.72
N GLU A 73 -4.08 -14.38 -17.39
CA GLU A 73 -3.33 -13.14 -17.18
C GLU A 73 -2.25 -13.32 -16.11
N PHE A 74 -2.60 -13.79 -14.92
CA PHE A 74 -1.64 -13.91 -13.82
C PHE A 74 -0.70 -15.12 -13.94
N LYS A 75 -0.97 -16.05 -14.86
CA LYS A 75 -0.01 -17.09 -15.26
C LYS A 75 1.06 -16.53 -16.20
N ALA A 76 0.68 -15.65 -17.12
CA ALA A 76 1.59 -14.98 -18.04
C ALA A 76 2.34 -13.81 -17.37
N HIS A 77 1.66 -13.13 -16.44
CA HIS A 77 2.08 -11.89 -15.82
C HIS A 77 1.96 -12.00 -14.29
N PRO A 78 2.95 -12.61 -13.61
CA PRO A 78 2.90 -12.83 -12.16
C PRO A 78 2.72 -11.52 -11.38
N LEU A 79 2.06 -11.60 -10.23
CA LEU A 79 1.82 -10.45 -9.36
C LEU A 79 2.94 -10.28 -8.34
N LEU A 80 3.50 -9.08 -8.24
CA LEU A 80 4.49 -8.68 -7.25
C LEU A 80 3.96 -7.50 -6.41
N LEU A 81 3.87 -7.69 -5.09
CA LEU A 81 3.72 -6.59 -4.14
C LEU A 81 5.10 -6.04 -3.78
N LEU A 82 5.28 -4.73 -3.90
CA LEU A 82 6.58 -4.10 -3.78
C LEU A 82 6.53 -2.93 -2.79
N GLY A 83 7.35 -3.00 -1.74
CA GLY A 83 7.65 -1.83 -0.92
C GLY A 83 8.62 -0.91 -1.67
N PRO A 84 8.44 0.41 -1.69
CA PRO A 84 9.43 1.29 -2.31
C PRO A 84 10.74 1.38 -1.49
N ASP A 85 10.74 0.85 -0.26
CA ASP A 85 11.88 0.66 0.61
C ASP A 85 11.67 -0.54 1.56
N ASP A 86 12.65 -0.80 2.43
CA ASP A 86 12.61 -1.85 3.45
C ASP A 86 11.67 -1.53 4.63
N GLY A 87 11.30 -0.26 4.83
CA GLY A 87 10.40 0.18 5.90
C GLY A 87 8.97 -0.31 5.71
N ALA A 88 8.45 -0.29 4.47
CA ALA A 88 7.12 -0.83 4.15
C ALA A 88 7.09 -2.35 3.98
N PHE A 89 8.26 -3.00 3.85
CA PHE A 89 8.38 -4.36 3.35
C PHE A 89 7.68 -5.43 4.23
N GLN A 90 7.70 -5.28 5.55
CA GLN A 90 7.00 -6.23 6.43
C GLN A 90 5.47 -6.14 6.28
N TYR A 91 4.91 -4.94 6.10
CA TYR A 91 3.48 -4.80 5.79
C TYR A 91 3.12 -5.41 4.43
N ILE A 92 4.01 -5.28 3.45
CA ILE A 92 3.86 -5.92 2.14
C ILE A 92 3.79 -7.45 2.30
N LYS A 93 4.72 -8.03 3.06
CA LYS A 93 4.75 -9.46 3.35
C LYS A 93 3.48 -9.94 4.05
N GLU A 94 2.98 -9.18 5.01
CA GLU A 94 1.71 -9.47 5.70
C GLU A 94 0.50 -9.44 4.76
N ALA A 95 0.53 -8.64 3.68
CA ALA A 95 -0.58 -8.50 2.74
C ALA A 95 -0.67 -9.64 1.71
N VAL A 96 0.42 -10.41 1.49
CA VAL A 96 0.50 -11.48 0.49
C VAL A 96 -0.59 -12.55 0.66
N ALA A 97 -0.68 -13.14 1.86
CA ALA A 97 -1.61 -14.24 2.11
C ALA A 97 -3.08 -13.77 2.14
N PRO A 98 -3.43 -12.63 2.79
CA PRO A 98 -4.76 -12.03 2.68
C PRO A 98 -5.17 -11.76 1.23
N LEU A 99 -4.30 -11.18 0.41
CA LEU A 99 -4.60 -10.90 -0.99
C LEU A 99 -4.82 -12.19 -1.79
N ALA A 100 -3.93 -13.18 -1.66
CA ALA A 100 -4.10 -14.47 -2.35
C ALA A 100 -5.43 -15.14 -1.97
N LYS A 101 -5.78 -15.09 -0.69
CA LYS A 101 -7.07 -15.59 -0.19
C LYS A 101 -8.25 -14.83 -0.80
N TYR A 102 -8.20 -13.49 -0.78
CA TYR A 102 -9.23 -12.63 -1.38
C TYR A 102 -9.46 -12.97 -2.85
N ILE A 103 -8.37 -13.10 -3.63
CA ILE A 103 -8.43 -13.45 -5.05
C ILE A 103 -9.12 -14.81 -5.23
N LYS A 104 -8.75 -15.82 -4.43
CA LYS A 104 -9.35 -17.15 -4.50
C LYS A 104 -10.84 -17.13 -4.15
N GLU A 105 -11.22 -16.43 -3.10
CA GLU A 105 -12.61 -16.34 -2.62
C GLU A 105 -13.50 -15.57 -3.60
N LYS A 106 -13.03 -14.45 -4.16
CA LYS A 106 -13.81 -13.58 -5.03
C LYS A 106 -13.84 -14.05 -6.48
N TYR A 107 -12.70 -14.53 -7.01
CA TYR A 107 -12.53 -14.85 -8.43
C TYR A 107 -12.35 -16.34 -8.71
N GLY A 108 -12.24 -17.19 -7.69
CA GLY A 108 -12.09 -18.64 -7.85
C GLY A 108 -10.72 -19.12 -8.34
N VAL A 109 -9.76 -18.21 -8.50
CA VAL A 109 -8.44 -18.48 -9.09
C VAL A 109 -7.34 -18.44 -8.04
N ASP A 110 -6.36 -19.34 -8.17
CA ASP A 110 -5.16 -19.33 -7.35
C ASP A 110 -4.09 -18.49 -8.05
N VAL A 111 -3.71 -17.37 -7.45
CA VAL A 111 -2.66 -16.48 -7.95
C VAL A 111 -1.49 -16.51 -6.98
N GLN A 112 -0.29 -16.79 -7.49
CA GLN A 112 0.92 -16.64 -6.71
C GLN A 112 1.25 -15.15 -6.57
N VAL A 113 1.26 -14.68 -5.33
CA VAL A 113 1.60 -13.29 -4.99
C VAL A 113 3.04 -13.26 -4.48
N HIS A 114 3.93 -12.68 -5.26
CA HIS A 114 5.31 -12.44 -4.88
C HIS A 114 5.42 -11.16 -4.05
N HIS A 115 6.50 -11.01 -3.29
CA HIS A 115 6.78 -9.80 -2.53
C HIS A 115 8.26 -9.43 -2.56
N GLY A 116 8.55 -8.14 -2.51
CA GLY A 116 9.90 -7.60 -2.44
C GLY A 116 9.93 -6.13 -2.03
N TYR A 117 11.10 -5.53 -2.10
CA TYR A 117 11.27 -4.08 -1.94
C TYR A 117 12.43 -3.53 -2.79
N LEU A 118 12.49 -2.22 -2.97
CA LEU A 118 13.61 -1.54 -3.62
C LEU A 118 14.61 -1.02 -2.57
N ASP A 119 15.91 -1.11 -2.87
CA ASP A 119 16.93 -0.49 -2.02
C ASP A 119 16.96 1.03 -2.26
N LYS A 120 16.37 1.77 -1.31
CA LYS A 120 16.21 3.23 -1.37
C LYS A 120 17.19 3.93 -0.42
N THR A 121 17.98 4.85 -0.97
CA THR A 121 18.75 5.81 -0.20
C THR A 121 18.10 7.20 -0.31
N ARG A 122 17.75 7.81 0.84
CA ARG A 122 17.21 9.17 0.88
C ARG A 122 18.36 10.19 0.84
N ILE A 123 18.34 11.10 -0.14
CA ILE A 123 19.31 12.20 -0.27
C ILE A 123 18.77 13.43 0.46
N SER A 124 17.48 13.72 0.30
CA SER A 124 16.78 14.83 0.96
C SER A 124 15.30 14.51 1.19
N GLY A 125 14.54 15.45 1.76
CA GLY A 125 13.09 15.27 1.95
C GLY A 125 12.29 15.12 0.64
N THR A 126 12.87 15.54 -0.49
CA THR A 126 12.23 15.49 -1.80
C THR A 126 12.99 14.65 -2.82
N GLU A 127 14.19 14.16 -2.50
CA GLU A 127 15.07 13.45 -3.43
C GLU A 127 15.50 12.09 -2.86
N VAL A 128 15.32 11.06 -3.67
CA VAL A 128 15.67 9.68 -3.35
C VAL A 128 16.41 9.05 -4.51
N LYS A 129 17.30 8.11 -4.19
CA LYS A 129 17.97 7.26 -5.17
C LYS A 129 17.59 5.82 -4.87
N MET A 130 17.26 5.06 -5.91
CA MET A 130 16.94 3.64 -5.80
C MET A 130 17.86 2.83 -6.69
N LYS A 131 18.23 1.63 -6.24
CA LYS A 131 18.88 0.64 -7.11
C LYS A 131 17.83 -0.07 -7.96
N SER A 132 18.23 -0.56 -9.12
CA SER A 132 17.40 -1.35 -10.03
C SER A 132 17.21 -2.81 -9.60
N GLU A 133 17.70 -3.18 -8.42
CA GLU A 133 17.57 -4.53 -7.88
C GLU A 133 16.39 -4.59 -6.90
N ILE A 134 15.51 -5.57 -7.10
CA ILE A 134 14.40 -5.86 -6.19
C ILE A 134 14.87 -6.90 -5.18
N LEU A 135 14.77 -6.56 -3.90
CA LEU A 135 15.25 -7.37 -2.78
C LEU A 135 14.10 -8.12 -2.10
N SER A 136 14.47 -9.22 -1.45
CA SER A 136 13.61 -10.09 -0.62
C SER A 136 13.98 -9.98 0.86
N ASP A 137 13.34 -10.79 1.73
CA ASP A 137 13.49 -10.84 3.19
C ASP A 137 14.93 -10.77 3.75
N ASN A 138 15.92 -11.18 2.96
CA ASN A 138 17.32 -11.26 3.40
C ASN A 138 18.23 -10.21 2.74
N GLY A 139 17.64 -9.16 2.14
CA GLY A 139 18.38 -8.19 1.33
C GLY A 139 19.03 -8.81 0.09
N LYS A 140 18.55 -9.99 -0.32
CA LYS A 140 19.00 -10.70 -1.51
C LYS A 140 18.03 -10.44 -2.67
N PRO A 141 18.51 -10.51 -3.92
CA PRO A 141 17.64 -10.37 -5.09
C PRO A 141 16.45 -11.32 -5.01
N ILE A 142 15.28 -10.84 -5.40
CA ILE A 142 14.07 -11.65 -5.44
C ILE A 142 14.25 -12.83 -6.41
N THR A 143 13.78 -14.01 -5.99
CA THR A 143 13.81 -15.24 -6.79
C THR A 143 12.40 -15.76 -7.02
N GLY A 144 12.22 -16.61 -8.03
CA GLY A 144 10.93 -17.25 -8.31
C GLY A 144 10.02 -16.49 -9.27
N ILE A 145 10.47 -15.36 -9.80
CA ILE A 145 9.82 -14.66 -10.92
C ILE A 145 10.69 -14.88 -12.18
N PRO A 146 10.22 -15.62 -13.19
CA PRO A 146 11.01 -15.94 -14.39
C PRO A 146 11.39 -14.69 -15.21
N ASN A 147 10.48 -13.73 -15.33
CA ASN A 147 10.72 -12.48 -16.05
C ASN A 147 10.03 -11.31 -15.35
N LEU A 148 10.82 -10.46 -14.67
CA LEU A 148 10.31 -9.26 -14.01
C LEU A 148 9.64 -8.28 -14.99
N LYS A 149 10.05 -8.27 -16.27
CA LYS A 149 9.50 -7.34 -17.27
C LYS A 149 8.01 -7.57 -17.53
N ASP A 150 7.56 -8.80 -17.32
CA ASP A 150 6.20 -9.24 -17.56
C ASP A 150 5.33 -9.22 -16.31
N CYS A 151 5.81 -8.74 -15.16
CA CYS A 151 5.03 -8.72 -13.92
C CYS A 151 4.03 -7.58 -13.85
N TRP A 152 2.91 -7.87 -13.18
CA TRP A 152 2.14 -6.84 -12.49
C TRP A 152 2.87 -6.45 -11.21
N VAL A 153 3.10 -5.15 -11.02
CA VAL A 153 3.82 -4.64 -9.85
C VAL A 153 2.95 -3.63 -9.13
N PHE A 154 2.63 -3.91 -7.87
CA PHE A 154 1.95 -2.97 -6.97
C PHE A 154 2.99 -2.35 -6.05
N ILE A 155 3.36 -1.09 -6.29
CA ILE A 155 4.22 -0.34 -5.38
C ILE A 155 3.35 0.26 -4.29
N ILE A 156 3.43 -0.25 -3.06
CA ILE A 156 2.55 0.17 -1.98
C ILE A 156 3.38 0.68 -0.79
N ASP A 157 2.98 1.82 -0.22
CA ASP A 157 3.67 2.46 0.90
C ASP A 157 2.68 2.86 2.02
N ASP A 158 3.20 3.14 3.21
CA ASP A 158 2.37 3.64 4.32
C ASP A 158 1.90 5.07 4.05
N GLU A 159 2.78 5.95 3.59
CA GLU A 159 2.46 7.35 3.34
C GLU A 159 3.16 7.95 2.14
N THR A 160 2.60 9.04 1.61
CA THR A 160 3.32 9.89 0.66
C THR A 160 3.05 11.36 0.91
N SER A 161 4.08 12.18 0.74
CA SER A 161 3.98 13.64 0.81
C SER A 161 4.00 14.26 -0.58
N SER A 162 5.16 14.22 -1.26
CA SER A 162 5.33 14.77 -2.60
C SER A 162 5.19 13.75 -3.73
N GLY A 163 5.04 12.45 -3.40
CA GLY A 163 5.08 11.38 -4.39
C GLY A 163 6.48 10.93 -4.82
N ALA A 164 7.55 11.66 -4.45
CA ALA A 164 8.90 11.43 -4.99
C ALA A 164 9.37 9.96 -4.90
N THR A 165 9.13 9.29 -3.78
CA THR A 165 9.46 7.88 -3.58
C THR A 165 8.78 6.97 -4.61
N LEU A 166 7.45 7.05 -4.74
CA LEU A 166 6.67 6.21 -5.65
C LEU A 166 6.96 6.50 -7.12
N LEU A 167 7.14 7.78 -7.46
CA LEU A 167 7.45 8.21 -8.81
C LEU A 167 8.85 7.75 -9.25
N THR A 168 9.80 7.74 -8.31
CA THR A 168 11.16 7.22 -8.57
C THR A 168 11.15 5.71 -8.69
N ALA A 169 10.41 5.00 -7.83
CA ALA A 169 10.23 3.56 -7.92
C ALA A 169 9.64 3.16 -9.27
N THR A 170 8.59 3.85 -9.71
CA THR A 170 7.96 3.66 -11.02
C THR A 170 8.96 3.85 -12.16
N TYR A 171 9.74 4.93 -12.12
CA TYR A 171 10.76 5.19 -13.13
C TYR A 171 11.81 4.08 -13.18
N VAL A 172 12.36 3.69 -12.03
CA VAL A 172 13.40 2.64 -11.95
C VAL A 172 12.88 1.30 -12.45
N LEU A 173 11.67 0.90 -12.04
CA LEU A 173 11.05 -0.32 -12.55
C LEU A 173 10.86 -0.28 -14.07
N ASN A 174 10.38 0.83 -14.63
CA ASN A 174 10.15 0.90 -16.07
C ASN A 174 11.45 1.03 -16.88
N LYS A 175 12.34 1.95 -16.51
CA LYS A 175 13.51 2.33 -17.32
C LYS A 175 14.75 1.52 -17.03
N GLU A 176 14.91 1.01 -15.82
CA GLU A 176 16.13 0.31 -15.42
C GLU A 176 15.90 -1.21 -15.28
N VAL A 177 14.74 -1.62 -14.77
CA VAL A 177 14.37 -3.05 -14.67
C VAL A 177 13.69 -3.54 -15.97
N GLY A 178 12.94 -2.66 -16.64
CA GLY A 178 12.23 -2.97 -17.88
C GLY A 178 10.81 -3.50 -17.69
N VAL A 179 10.19 -3.27 -16.52
CA VAL A 179 8.78 -3.58 -16.28
C VAL A 179 7.90 -2.75 -17.21
N ALA A 180 6.94 -3.39 -17.87
CA ALA A 180 5.98 -2.69 -18.72
C ALA A 180 5.21 -1.64 -17.89
N TRP A 181 5.25 -0.37 -18.29
CA TRP A 181 4.69 0.73 -17.49
C TRP A 181 3.20 0.54 -17.16
N HIS A 182 2.42 0.03 -18.12
CA HIS A 182 0.99 -0.21 -17.93
C HIS A 182 0.67 -1.31 -16.88
N ARG A 183 1.69 -1.99 -16.36
CA ARG A 183 1.61 -2.98 -15.28
C ARG A 183 2.11 -2.48 -13.92
N ILE A 184 2.53 -1.23 -13.83
CA ILE A 184 2.98 -0.60 -12.59
C ILE A 184 1.83 0.22 -12.00
N LEU A 185 1.26 -0.29 -10.91
CA LEU A 185 0.23 0.39 -10.13
C LEU A 185 0.79 0.76 -8.76
N THR A 186 0.26 1.81 -8.15
CA THR A 186 0.71 2.25 -6.83
C THR A 186 -0.46 2.50 -5.90
N GLY A 187 -0.22 2.41 -4.60
CA GLY A 187 -1.13 3.01 -3.64
C GLY A 187 -0.50 3.29 -2.29
N VAL A 188 -1.18 4.11 -1.50
CA VAL A 188 -0.71 4.47 -0.15
C VAL A 188 -1.83 4.47 0.87
N THR A 189 -1.46 4.25 2.13
CA THR A 189 -2.43 4.42 3.23
C THR A 189 -2.71 5.90 3.43
N HIS A 190 -1.69 6.70 3.71
CA HIS A 190 -1.83 8.12 4.07
C HIS A 190 -1.31 9.05 2.98
N GLY A 191 -2.21 9.62 2.19
CA GLY A 191 -1.88 10.60 1.15
C GLY A 191 -1.90 12.04 1.67
N LYS A 192 -0.72 12.62 1.96
CA LYS A 192 -0.60 14.02 2.43
C LYS A 192 -0.66 15.04 1.28
N PHE A 193 -0.26 14.62 0.07
CA PHE A 193 -0.29 15.42 -1.18
C PHE A 193 0.15 16.88 -1.03
N ALA A 194 1.32 17.12 -0.43
CA ALA A 194 1.82 18.47 -0.17
C ALA A 194 2.01 19.33 -1.44
N VAL A 195 2.05 18.70 -2.61
CA VAL A 195 2.18 19.33 -3.93
C VAL A 195 0.99 19.03 -4.86
N GLY A 196 -0.11 18.49 -4.34
CA GLY A 196 -1.26 18.04 -5.11
C GLY A 196 -1.05 16.74 -5.90
N LEU A 197 -2.00 16.41 -6.78
CA LEU A 197 -2.03 15.16 -7.55
C LEU A 197 -1.36 15.23 -8.92
N LYS A 198 -1.01 16.44 -9.39
CA LYS A 198 -0.48 16.68 -10.74
C LYS A 198 0.71 15.77 -11.10
N SER A 199 1.56 15.44 -10.14
CA SER A 199 2.74 14.58 -10.39
C SER A 199 2.39 13.12 -10.70
N PHE A 200 1.14 12.70 -10.47
CA PHE A 200 0.63 11.36 -10.77
C PHE A 200 -0.19 11.33 -12.07
N GLU A 201 -0.40 12.47 -12.73
CA GLU A 201 -1.04 12.52 -14.05
C GLU A 201 -0.14 11.88 -15.10
N THR A 202 -0.73 11.12 -16.02
CA THR A 202 0.00 10.36 -17.05
C THR A 202 -0.11 11.00 -18.44
N GLY A 203 -1.06 11.92 -18.61
CA GLY A 203 -1.48 12.43 -19.91
C GLY A 203 -2.28 11.42 -20.75
N LEU A 204 -2.67 10.27 -20.19
CA LEU A 204 -3.41 9.22 -20.89
C LEU A 204 -4.73 8.89 -20.20
N THR A 205 -5.75 8.57 -20.99
CA THR A 205 -6.99 7.97 -20.51
C THR A 205 -6.88 6.45 -20.48
N GLU A 206 -7.69 5.78 -19.66
CA GLU A 206 -7.73 4.31 -19.64
C GLU A 206 -8.11 3.70 -20.99
N ASP A 207 -8.98 4.36 -21.77
CA ASP A 207 -9.34 3.89 -23.11
C ASP A 207 -8.17 4.00 -24.09
N ALA A 208 -7.38 5.09 -24.02
CA ALA A 208 -6.17 5.24 -24.82
C ALA A 208 -5.13 4.15 -24.48
N ILE A 209 -4.98 3.83 -23.19
CA ILE A 209 -4.11 2.74 -22.71
C ILE A 209 -4.58 1.40 -23.28
N LYS A 210 -5.88 1.08 -23.16
CA LYS A 210 -6.46 -0.17 -23.67
C LYS A 210 -6.26 -0.33 -25.18
N GLN A 211 -6.55 0.71 -25.95
CA GLN A 211 -6.39 0.69 -27.41
C GLN A 211 -4.93 0.50 -27.85
N ALA A 212 -3.98 1.10 -27.12
CA ALA A 212 -2.56 0.90 -27.40
C ALA A 212 -2.13 -0.55 -27.09
N ILE A 213 -2.59 -1.13 -25.97
CA ILE A 213 -2.33 -2.55 -25.63
C ILE A 213 -2.93 -3.48 -26.70
N GLU A 214 -4.16 -3.25 -27.14
CA GLU A 214 -4.81 -4.06 -28.18
C GLU A 214 -4.09 -4.00 -29.54
N ARG A 215 -3.46 -2.87 -29.84
CA ARG A 215 -2.62 -2.67 -31.03
C ARG A 215 -1.18 -3.14 -30.86
N ASN A 216 -0.82 -3.69 -29.69
CA ASN A 216 0.54 -4.09 -29.34
C ASN A 216 1.56 -2.93 -29.45
N GLU A 217 1.12 -1.72 -29.11
CA GLU A 217 1.93 -0.50 -29.07
C GLU A 217 2.56 -0.31 -27.68
N GLU A 218 3.74 0.32 -27.62
CA GLU A 218 4.36 0.67 -26.35
C GLU A 218 3.52 1.71 -25.60
N VAL A 219 3.04 1.37 -24.40
CA VAL A 219 2.31 2.31 -23.54
C VAL A 219 3.23 2.92 -22.50
N LYS A 220 3.29 4.25 -22.46
CA LYS A 220 4.05 5.06 -21.49
C LYS A 220 3.36 6.40 -21.27
N PRO A 221 3.59 7.09 -20.13
CA PRO A 221 3.08 8.43 -19.93
C PRO A 221 3.53 9.38 -21.04
N GLN A 222 2.77 10.45 -21.29
CA GLN A 222 3.23 11.50 -22.19
C GLN A 222 4.53 12.13 -21.67
N ALA A 223 5.40 12.55 -22.57
CA ALA A 223 6.79 12.88 -22.26
C ALA A 223 6.93 14.01 -21.23
N GLU A 224 6.01 14.97 -21.24
CA GLU A 224 5.94 16.11 -20.32
C GLU A 224 5.65 15.71 -18.86
N TYR A 225 5.11 14.52 -18.62
CA TYR A 225 4.88 13.98 -17.26
C TYR A 225 6.06 13.13 -16.76
N ILE A 226 7.11 12.95 -17.57
CA ILE A 226 8.30 12.17 -17.20
C ILE A 226 9.45 13.14 -16.91
N ASP A 227 9.81 13.28 -15.63
CA ASP A 227 11.00 14.03 -15.24
C ASP A 227 12.23 13.10 -15.28
N THR A 228 12.87 13.04 -16.44
CA THR A 228 14.08 12.24 -16.64
C THR A 228 15.27 12.73 -15.82
N SER A 229 15.33 14.04 -15.52
CA SER A 229 16.42 14.63 -14.74
C SER A 229 16.41 14.16 -13.29
N LYS A 230 15.21 14.00 -12.71
CA LYS A 230 15.01 13.51 -11.34
C LYS A 230 14.62 12.04 -11.29
N LYS A 231 14.63 11.34 -12.43
CA LYS A 231 14.19 9.95 -12.58
C LYS A 231 12.80 9.71 -11.98
N ARG A 232 11.81 10.51 -12.36
CA ARG A 232 10.43 10.38 -11.89
C ARG A 232 9.48 10.11 -13.03
N MET A 233 8.54 9.21 -12.78
CA MET A 233 7.51 8.82 -13.73
C MET A 233 6.21 8.53 -12.95
N PRO A 234 5.05 9.01 -13.42
CA PRO A 234 3.77 8.63 -12.82
C PRO A 234 3.49 7.15 -13.06
N PRO A 235 2.94 6.41 -12.09
CA PRO A 235 2.44 5.05 -12.31
C PRO A 235 1.26 5.07 -13.26
N ARG A 236 0.84 3.91 -13.77
CA ARG A 236 -0.42 3.84 -14.55
C ARG A 236 -1.60 4.30 -13.70
N ARG A 237 -1.60 3.90 -12.44
CA ARG A 237 -2.68 4.18 -11.48
C ARG A 237 -2.11 4.44 -10.10
N PHE A 238 -2.72 5.37 -9.40
CA PHE A 238 -2.39 5.72 -8.03
C PHE A 238 -3.67 5.69 -7.18
N GLU A 239 -3.66 4.92 -6.10
CA GLU A 239 -4.78 4.81 -5.18
C GLU A 239 -4.39 5.24 -3.77
N CYS A 240 -5.35 5.78 -3.02
CA CYS A 240 -5.11 6.22 -1.66
C CYS A 240 -6.27 5.86 -0.76
N THR A 241 -5.99 5.45 0.48
CA THR A 241 -7.07 5.27 1.44
C THR A 241 -7.60 6.61 1.94
N SER A 242 -8.86 6.63 2.36
CA SER A 242 -9.48 7.79 3.04
C SER A 242 -9.15 7.81 4.55
N SER A 243 -7.94 7.39 4.95
CA SER A 243 -7.49 7.36 6.36
C SER A 243 -7.23 8.74 6.95
N VAL A 244 -6.89 9.70 6.09
CA VAL A 244 -6.67 11.12 6.38
C VAL A 244 -7.48 11.96 5.42
N GLY A 245 -7.64 13.26 5.71
CA GLY A 245 -8.33 14.18 4.80
C GLY A 245 -7.61 14.25 3.45
N LEU A 246 -8.25 13.74 2.41
CA LEU A 246 -7.78 13.83 1.02
C LEU A 246 -8.14 15.21 0.43
N PRO A 247 -7.41 15.68 -0.60
CA PRO A 247 -7.80 16.85 -1.38
C PRO A 247 -9.27 16.76 -1.85
N ALA A 248 -9.98 17.89 -1.87
CA ALA A 248 -11.40 17.92 -2.23
C ALA A 248 -11.66 17.40 -3.65
N ASP A 249 -10.70 17.59 -4.55
CA ASP A 249 -10.67 17.14 -5.94
C ASP A 249 -10.08 15.74 -6.13
N PHE A 250 -9.77 15.01 -5.05
CA PHE A 250 -9.25 13.64 -5.16
C PHE A 250 -10.31 12.72 -5.79
N PRO A 251 -10.04 12.05 -6.92
CA PRO A 251 -11.04 11.25 -7.64
C PRO A 251 -11.60 10.10 -6.80
N GLU A 252 -12.92 9.94 -6.80
CA GLU A 252 -13.62 8.96 -5.93
C GLU A 252 -13.23 7.52 -6.27
N GLU A 253 -13.05 7.22 -7.56
CA GLU A 253 -12.65 5.91 -8.07
C GLU A 253 -11.22 5.51 -7.70
N LEU A 254 -10.40 6.45 -7.19
CA LEU A 254 -9.05 6.18 -6.69
C LEU A 254 -9.01 6.05 -5.17
N ARG A 255 -10.16 6.20 -4.49
CA ARG A 255 -10.25 6.12 -3.03
C ARG A 255 -10.47 4.69 -2.58
N VAL A 256 -9.65 4.26 -1.63
CA VAL A 256 -9.76 2.94 -1.00
C VAL A 256 -10.43 3.10 0.36
N SER A 257 -11.52 2.38 0.58
CA SER A 257 -12.23 2.42 1.86
C SER A 257 -11.41 1.78 2.98
N ILE A 258 -11.32 2.47 4.12
CA ILE A 258 -10.77 1.91 5.35
C ILE A 258 -11.84 1.16 6.18
N GLY A 259 -13.09 1.14 5.73
CA GLY A 259 -14.21 0.49 6.42
C GLY A 259 -13.94 -0.97 6.82
N PRO A 260 -13.36 -1.81 5.94
CA PRO A 260 -12.98 -3.18 6.30
C PRO A 260 -11.98 -3.25 7.47
N ASN A 261 -10.99 -2.35 7.53
CA ASN A 261 -10.02 -2.29 8.62
C ASN A 261 -10.65 -1.87 9.94
N VAL A 262 -11.51 -0.86 9.90
CA VAL A 262 -12.28 -0.40 11.08
C VAL A 262 -13.19 -1.53 11.57
N ALA A 263 -13.92 -2.18 10.67
CA ALA A 263 -14.80 -3.29 11.01
C ALA A 263 -14.03 -4.49 11.60
N TYR A 264 -12.85 -4.80 11.06
CA TYR A 264 -11.96 -5.81 11.61
C TYR A 264 -11.57 -5.47 13.05
N PHE A 265 -11.07 -4.25 13.29
CA PHE A 265 -10.68 -3.78 14.61
C PHE A 265 -11.84 -3.84 15.62
N MET A 266 -13.01 -3.29 15.24
CA MET A 266 -14.20 -3.30 16.09
C MET A 266 -14.63 -4.72 16.45
N LYS A 267 -14.68 -5.65 15.49
CA LYS A 267 -15.12 -7.03 15.74
C LYS A 267 -14.10 -7.85 16.53
N ARG A 268 -12.81 -7.68 16.26
CA ARG A 268 -11.76 -8.58 16.77
C ARG A 268 -11.04 -8.06 18.00
N VAL A 269 -11.00 -6.75 18.20
CA VAL A 269 -10.30 -6.14 19.34
C VAL A 269 -11.32 -5.67 20.36
N VAL A 270 -12.20 -4.72 19.97
CA VAL A 270 -13.19 -4.16 20.90
C VAL A 270 -14.22 -5.22 21.30
N GLY A 271 -14.78 -5.95 20.34
CA GLY A 271 -15.80 -6.99 20.57
C GLY A 271 -15.34 -8.19 21.40
N ARG A 272 -14.03 -8.48 21.44
CA ARG A 272 -13.46 -9.51 22.32
C ARG A 272 -13.36 -9.04 23.76
N ASN A 273 -13.03 -7.78 23.98
CA ASN A 273 -12.91 -7.19 25.31
C ASN A 273 -14.28 -7.02 25.99
N THR A 274 -15.34 -6.74 25.22
CA THR A 274 -16.72 -6.64 25.76
C THR A 274 -17.34 -8.01 26.06
N GLY A 275 -16.99 -9.05 25.31
CA GLY A 275 -17.45 -10.44 25.58
C GLY A 275 -16.91 -11.04 26.89
N GLN A 276 -15.76 -10.57 27.37
CA GLN A 276 -15.23 -10.95 28.68
C GLN A 276 -15.86 -10.18 29.85
N GLN A 277 -16.37 -8.97 29.63
CA GLN A 277 -17.06 -8.19 30.68
C GLN A 277 -18.52 -8.60 30.92
N ILE A 278 -19.21 -9.20 29.93
CA ILE A 278 -20.61 -9.62 30.10
C ILE A 278 -20.75 -10.90 30.95
N MET A 279 -19.67 -11.67 31.18
CA MET A 279 -19.72 -12.85 32.06
C MET A 279 -19.54 -12.57 33.55
N ASP A 280 -19.37 -11.32 33.98
CA ASP A 280 -19.15 -10.98 35.41
C ASP A 280 -20.26 -10.10 36.04
N ILE A 281 -21.46 -10.10 35.45
CA ILE A 281 -22.66 -9.48 36.04
C ILE A 281 -23.62 -10.53 36.64
N SER A 282 -23.36 -11.84 36.43
CA SER A 282 -24.16 -12.93 37.02
C SER A 282 -23.70 -13.39 38.40
N ARG A 283 -22.65 -12.78 38.99
CA ARG A 283 -22.12 -13.13 40.33
C ARG A 283 -22.37 -12.13 41.45
N SER A 284 -23.23 -11.12 41.24
CA SER A 284 -23.61 -10.16 42.31
C SER A 284 -25.08 -10.24 42.74
N ARG A 285 -25.76 -11.38 42.55
CA ARG A 285 -27.09 -11.66 43.13
C ARG A 285 -27.11 -12.92 43.97
N THR A 286 -26.29 -12.95 45.01
CA THR A 286 -26.55 -13.79 46.20
C THR A 286 -25.79 -13.19 47.38
N GLN A 287 -26.31 -12.10 47.94
CA GLN A 287 -26.20 -11.67 49.34
C GLN A 287 -26.80 -10.27 49.46
N LEU A 288 -28.13 -10.25 49.65
CA LEU A 288 -28.90 -9.42 50.57
C LEU A 288 -30.34 -9.93 50.53
#